data_AF-A0A098T3C7-F1
#
_entry.id   AF-A0A098T3C7-F1
#
_cell.length_a   1.000
_cell.length_b   1.000
_cell.length_c   1.000
_cell.angle_alpha   90.00
_cell.angle_beta   90.00
_cell.angle_gamma   90.00
#
_symmetry.space_group_name_H-M   'P 1'
#
loop_
_entity.id
_entity.type
_entity.pdbx_description
1 polymer ?
#
loop_
_entity_poly.entity_id
_entity_poly.type
_entity_poly.pdbx_seq_one_letter_code
_entity_poly.pdbx_strand_id
1 'polypeptide(L)'
;EAVANNIKGTLALPHAYGRLQFGEDLDLHFRTMIGTGSNPNVAAVVVIGIEPGWTKKIVDGIAATGKPVTGFSIEQNGDLKTIMNASRVAKEYVHFASELQREECSISELWISTKCGESDTTTGLGSCPTVGNMYDKLLPEGIYGCFGETSEITGA
;
A
#
# COMPACT_ATOMS: atom_id res chain seq x y z
N GLU A 1 -1.78 2.82 -15.64
CA GLU A 1 -0.90 1.66 -15.93
C GLU A 1 0.24 1.96 -16.92
N ALA A 2 0.08 2.89 -17.88
CA ALA A 2 1.11 3.22 -18.87
C ALA A 2 2.51 3.51 -18.30
N VAL A 3 2.59 4.21 -17.16
CA VAL A 3 3.87 4.49 -16.49
C VAL A 3 4.59 3.21 -16.06
N ALA A 4 3.87 2.24 -15.48
CA ALA A 4 4.46 0.97 -15.06
C ALA A 4 4.84 0.08 -16.24
N ASN A 5 4.12 0.18 -17.35
CA ASN A 5 4.53 -0.46 -18.59
C ASN A 5 5.88 0.11 -19.10
N ASN A 6 6.04 1.44 -19.06
CA ASN A 6 7.24 2.14 -19.50
C ASN A 6 8.45 1.90 -18.60
N ILE A 7 8.26 1.91 -17.27
CA ILE A 7 9.34 1.85 -16.29
C ILE A 7 9.26 0.54 -15.50
N LYS A 8 10.14 -0.40 -15.85
CA LYS A 8 10.27 -1.69 -15.13
C LYS A 8 10.76 -1.45 -13.70
N GLY A 9 10.34 -2.33 -12.78
CA GLY A 9 10.59 -2.16 -11.34
C GLY A 9 9.53 -1.31 -10.63
N THR A 10 8.48 -0.89 -11.33
CA THR A 10 7.31 -0.24 -10.72
C THR A 10 6.07 -1.13 -10.81
N LEU A 11 5.14 -0.97 -9.88
CA LEU A 11 3.86 -1.67 -9.84
C LEU A 11 2.72 -0.64 -9.90
N ALA A 12 1.82 -0.78 -10.87
CA ALA A 12 0.62 0.03 -10.91
C ALA A 12 -0.41 -0.52 -9.92
N LEU A 13 -0.96 0.35 -9.07
CA LEU A 13 -2.02 0.04 -8.12
C LEU A 13 -3.27 0.85 -8.50
N PRO A 14 -4.04 0.41 -9.51
CA PRO A 14 -5.23 1.13 -9.94
C PRO A 14 -6.35 1.00 -8.91
N HIS A 15 -7.07 2.09 -8.69
CA HIS A 15 -8.33 2.09 -7.96
C HIS A 15 -9.48 2.13 -8.96
N ALA A 16 -10.41 1.19 -8.87
CA ALA A 16 -11.47 1.01 -9.86
C ALA A 16 -12.63 2.01 -9.72
N TYR A 17 -12.74 2.70 -8.59
CA TYR A 17 -13.86 3.59 -8.36
C TYR A 17 -13.58 4.99 -8.86
N GLY A 18 -14.64 5.64 -9.37
CA GLY A 18 -14.63 7.03 -9.79
C GLY A 18 -14.68 7.99 -8.60
N ARG A 19 -15.37 9.13 -8.78
CA ARG A 19 -15.46 10.21 -7.78
C ARG A 19 -16.83 10.28 -7.12
N LEU A 20 -17.47 9.13 -6.92
CA LEU A 20 -18.84 9.01 -6.42
C LEU A 20 -18.90 8.63 -4.94
N GLN A 21 -17.79 8.69 -4.23
CA GLN A 21 -17.70 8.50 -2.79
C GLN A 21 -17.98 9.82 -2.07
N PHE A 22 -18.66 9.74 -0.93
CA PHE A 22 -19.01 10.89 -0.10
C PHE A 22 -18.91 10.53 1.38
N GLY A 23 -18.75 11.54 2.24
CA GLY A 23 -18.69 11.35 3.69
C GLY A 23 -17.62 10.34 4.12
N GLU A 24 -17.99 9.42 5.03
CA GLU A 24 -17.09 8.43 5.61
C GLU A 24 -16.46 7.48 4.57
N ASP A 25 -17.19 7.16 3.48
CA ASP A 25 -16.68 6.33 2.39
C ASP A 25 -15.55 7.03 1.65
N LEU A 26 -15.69 8.34 1.41
CA LEU A 26 -14.63 9.15 0.80
C LEU A 26 -13.40 9.24 1.71
N ASP A 27 -13.61 9.36 3.02
CA ASP A 27 -12.50 9.38 3.98
C ASP A 27 -11.80 8.02 4.09
N LEU A 28 -12.55 6.92 4.04
CA LEU A 28 -11.99 5.57 3.95
C LEU A 28 -11.19 5.38 2.66
N HIS A 29 -11.68 5.87 1.52
CA HIS A 29 -10.96 5.84 0.24
C HIS A 29 -9.59 6.52 0.38
N PHE A 30 -9.54 7.77 0.85
CA PHE A 30 -8.28 8.49 1.01
C PHE A 30 -7.34 7.78 1.99
N ARG A 31 -7.86 7.33 3.13
CA ARG A 31 -7.08 6.59 4.13
C ARG A 31 -6.47 5.33 3.56
N THR A 32 -7.22 4.59 2.73
CA THR A 32 -6.76 3.35 2.10
C THR A 32 -5.66 3.62 1.07
N MET A 33 -5.86 4.61 0.20
CA MET A 33 -4.87 5.00 -0.82
C MET A 33 -3.57 5.54 -0.18
N ILE A 34 -3.70 6.39 0.85
CA ILE A 34 -2.57 6.90 1.62
C ILE A 34 -1.85 5.75 2.34
N GLY A 35 -2.59 4.86 3.01
CA GLY A 35 -2.03 3.71 3.71
C GLY A 35 -1.25 2.77 2.79
N THR A 36 -1.76 2.57 1.57
CA THR A 36 -1.08 1.78 0.53
C THR A 36 0.27 2.37 0.14
N GLY A 37 0.32 3.69 -0.12
CA GLY A 37 1.58 4.37 -0.42
C GLY A 37 2.52 4.49 0.80
N SER A 38 1.95 4.52 2.00
CA SER A 38 2.69 4.63 3.26
C SER A 38 3.38 3.33 3.68
N ASN A 39 3.01 2.19 3.09
CA ASN A 39 3.56 0.87 3.41
C ASN A 39 5.11 0.87 3.37
N PRO A 40 5.82 0.35 4.40
CA PRO A 40 7.29 0.34 4.46
C PRO A 40 7.97 -0.41 3.30
N ASN A 41 7.29 -1.38 2.68
CA ASN A 41 7.78 -2.10 1.49
C ASN A 41 7.71 -1.27 0.20
N VAL A 42 7.18 -0.05 0.26
CA VAL A 42 7.12 0.89 -0.86
C VAL A 42 8.17 1.98 -0.64
N ALA A 43 9.24 1.94 -1.44
CA ALA A 43 10.36 2.88 -1.31
C ALA A 43 10.01 4.32 -1.73
N ALA A 44 9.21 4.49 -2.78
CA ALA A 44 8.79 5.78 -3.30
C ALA A 44 7.48 5.66 -4.09
N VAL A 45 6.73 6.76 -4.23
CA VAL A 45 5.38 6.75 -4.81
C VAL A 45 5.18 7.81 -5.89
N VAL A 46 4.57 7.41 -7.01
CA VAL A 46 4.02 8.35 -8.00
C VAL A 46 2.51 8.27 -7.95
N VAL A 47 1.86 9.35 -7.50
CA VAL A 47 0.40 9.46 -7.44
C VAL A 47 -0.09 10.10 -8.73
N ILE A 48 -0.95 9.41 -9.47
CA ILE A 48 -1.57 9.93 -10.69
C ILE A 48 -3.08 9.98 -10.46
N GLY A 49 -3.62 11.18 -10.32
CA GLY A 49 -5.05 11.40 -10.16
C GLY A 49 -5.66 12.10 -11.37
N ILE A 50 -6.98 12.18 -11.37
CA ILE A 50 -7.70 12.94 -12.39
C ILE A 50 -7.43 14.43 -12.20
N GLU A 51 -7.56 14.96 -10.97
CA GLU A 51 -7.41 16.40 -10.71
C GLU A 51 -6.50 16.73 -9.51
N PRO A 52 -6.02 17.97 -9.40
CA PRO A 52 -4.96 18.34 -8.45
C PRO A 52 -5.29 18.15 -6.97
N GLY A 53 -6.50 18.45 -6.51
CA GLY A 53 -6.90 18.46 -5.10
C GLY A 53 -6.83 17.09 -4.44
N TRP A 54 -7.51 16.09 -4.98
CA TRP A 54 -7.50 14.70 -4.48
C TRP A 54 -6.11 14.08 -4.61
N THR A 55 -5.43 14.37 -5.74
CA THR A 55 -4.04 13.97 -5.94
C THR A 55 -3.16 14.51 -4.82
N LYS A 56 -3.28 15.80 -4.52
CA LYS A 56 -2.52 16.46 -3.46
C LYS A 56 -2.82 15.88 -2.09
N LYS A 57 -4.10 15.61 -1.76
CA LYS A 57 -4.48 14.99 -0.47
C LYS A 57 -3.77 13.65 -0.25
N ILE A 58 -3.69 12.80 -1.29
CA ILE A 58 -2.97 11.52 -1.21
C ILE A 58 -1.46 11.74 -1.09
N VAL A 59 -0.90 12.64 -1.91
CA VAL A 59 0.54 12.98 -1.87
C VAL A 59 0.95 13.48 -0.50
N ASP A 60 0.24 14.46 0.07
CA ASP A 60 0.53 15.03 1.38
C ASP A 60 0.47 13.96 2.47
N GLY A 61 -0.54 13.08 2.42
CA GLY A 61 -0.70 11.99 3.37
C GLY A 61 0.46 10.99 3.34
N ILE A 62 0.94 10.64 2.15
CA ILE A 62 2.10 9.75 1.99
C ILE A 62 3.40 10.47 2.38
N ALA A 63 3.54 11.75 2.03
CA ALA A 63 4.73 12.55 2.31
C ALA A 63 5.01 12.66 3.81
N ALA A 64 3.98 12.57 4.66
CA ALA A 64 4.13 12.53 6.12
C ALA A 64 4.98 11.33 6.61
N THR A 65 5.15 10.28 5.81
CA THR A 65 6.07 9.16 6.12
C THR A 65 7.54 9.48 5.88
N GLY A 66 7.85 10.61 5.23
CA GLY A 66 9.20 11.01 4.87
C GLY A 66 9.75 10.37 3.58
N LYS A 67 9.01 9.43 2.95
CA LYS A 67 9.45 8.82 1.70
C LYS A 67 9.21 9.73 0.48
N PRO A 68 9.99 9.57 -0.60
CA PRO A 68 9.77 10.33 -1.83
C PRO A 68 8.38 10.06 -2.43
N VAL A 69 7.62 11.12 -2.70
CA VAL A 69 6.32 11.03 -3.35
C VAL A 69 6.09 12.24 -4.27
N THR A 70 5.57 11.98 -5.48
CA THR A 70 5.22 13.03 -6.45
C THR A 70 3.83 12.81 -7.03
N GLY A 71 3.05 13.89 -7.11
CA GLY A 71 1.71 13.89 -7.68
C GLY A 71 1.65 14.44 -9.10
N PHE A 72 0.81 13.83 -9.93
CA PHE A 72 0.43 14.34 -11.25
C PHE A 72 -1.09 14.28 -11.42
N SER A 73 -1.65 15.31 -12.05
CA SER A 73 -3.08 15.36 -12.41
C SER A 73 -3.26 15.37 -13.92
N ILE A 74 -4.15 14.53 -14.42
CA ILE A 74 -4.47 14.44 -15.86
C ILE A 74 -5.22 15.68 -16.33
N GLU A 75 -6.15 16.19 -15.52
CA GLU A 75 -6.87 17.43 -15.76
C GLU A 75 -5.86 18.57 -16.00
N GLN A 76 -6.14 19.39 -17.02
CA GLN A 76 -5.32 20.52 -17.47
C GLN A 76 -3.96 20.15 -18.10
N ASN A 77 -3.50 18.89 -17.99
CA ASN A 77 -2.22 18.44 -18.56
C ASN A 77 -2.38 17.48 -19.73
N GLY A 78 -3.48 16.73 -19.79
CA GLY A 78 -3.71 15.66 -20.75
C GLY A 78 -2.92 14.40 -20.42
N ASP A 79 -3.38 13.27 -20.95
CA ASP A 79 -2.84 11.95 -20.59
C ASP A 79 -1.37 11.77 -21.02
N LEU A 80 -1.06 12.03 -22.30
CA LEU A 80 0.30 11.83 -22.85
C LEU A 80 1.38 12.60 -22.09
N LYS A 81 1.11 13.87 -21.75
CA LYS A 81 2.07 14.70 -21.00
C LYS A 81 2.23 14.23 -19.56
N THR A 82 1.13 13.82 -18.93
CA THR A 82 1.11 13.26 -17.57
C THR A 82 1.93 11.97 -17.53
N ILE A 83 1.69 11.04 -18.48
CA ILE A 83 2.46 9.80 -18.61
C ILE A 83 3.94 10.09 -18.79
N MET A 84 4.31 10.99 -19.70
CA MET A 84 5.71 11.36 -19.93
C MET A 84 6.39 11.87 -18.65
N ASN A 85 5.75 12.80 -17.94
CA ASN A 85 6.33 13.40 -16.73
C ASN A 85 6.40 12.41 -15.57
N ALA A 86 5.33 11.64 -15.35
CA ALA A 86 5.27 10.61 -14.33
C ALA A 86 6.28 9.49 -14.58
N SER A 87 6.48 9.08 -15.84
CA SER A 87 7.51 8.10 -16.21
C SER A 87 8.94 8.59 -15.93
N ARG A 88 9.23 9.89 -16.08
CA ARG A 88 10.55 10.44 -15.72
C ARG A 88 10.82 10.33 -14.22
N VAL A 89 9.87 10.75 -13.39
CA VAL A 89 10.01 10.65 -11.93
C VAL A 89 10.05 9.20 -11.47
N ALA A 90 9.22 8.33 -12.04
CA ALA A 90 9.25 6.90 -11.74
C ALA A 90 10.63 6.29 -12.02
N LYS A 91 11.29 6.68 -13.12
CA LYS A 91 12.66 6.24 -13.41
C LYS A 91 13.66 6.71 -12.35
N GLU A 92 13.60 7.97 -11.94
CA GLU A 92 14.46 8.52 -10.89
C GLU A 92 14.26 7.78 -9.56
N TYR A 93 13.02 7.48 -9.20
CA TYR A 93 12.69 6.71 -8.00
C TYR A 93 13.14 5.25 -8.08
N VAL A 94 13.08 4.61 -9.23
CA VAL A 94 13.65 3.25 -9.40
C VAL A 94 15.16 3.27 -9.22
N HIS A 95 15.87 4.27 -9.78
CA HIS A 95 17.31 4.39 -9.57
C HIS A 95 17.63 4.56 -8.07
N PHE A 96 16.98 5.50 -7.40
CA PHE A 96 17.11 5.68 -5.94
C PHE A 96 16.82 4.40 -5.16
N ALA A 97 15.68 3.75 -5.42
CA ALA A 97 15.27 2.56 -4.69
C ALA A 97 16.21 1.37 -4.91
N SER A 98 16.81 1.26 -6.10
CA SER A 98 17.74 0.18 -6.42
C SER A 98 19.09 0.28 -5.69
N GLU A 99 19.43 1.45 -5.15
CA GLU A 99 20.65 1.67 -4.38
C GLU A 99 20.47 1.31 -2.90
N LEU A 100 19.23 1.23 -2.40
CA LEU A 100 18.93 0.89 -1.01
C LEU A 100 19.40 -0.54 -0.68
N GLN A 101 20.16 -0.67 0.40
CA GLN A 101 20.64 -1.95 0.90
C GLN A 101 19.81 -2.40 2.10
N ARG A 102 19.67 -3.72 2.26
CA ARG A 102 19.06 -4.29 3.46
C ARG A 102 20.00 -4.09 4.65
N GLU A 103 19.42 -3.83 5.80
CA GLU A 103 20.11 -3.75 7.08
C GLU A 103 19.51 -4.72 8.10
N GLU A 104 20.27 -5.02 9.14
CA GLU A 104 19.75 -5.76 10.28
C GLU A 104 18.71 -4.90 10.99
N CYS A 105 17.55 -5.49 11.26
CA CYS A 105 16.43 -4.86 11.95
C CYS A 105 15.94 -5.77 13.07
N SER A 106 15.33 -5.17 14.09
CA SER A 106 14.70 -5.93 15.16
C SER A 106 13.45 -6.63 14.65
N ILE A 107 13.16 -7.83 15.16
CA ILE A 107 11.91 -8.53 14.87
C ILE A 107 10.68 -7.69 15.25
N SER A 108 10.82 -6.82 16.27
CA SER A 108 9.77 -5.90 16.73
C SER A 108 9.33 -4.87 15.68
N GLU A 109 10.08 -4.68 14.60
CA GLU A 109 9.70 -3.80 13.50
C GLU A 109 8.75 -4.48 12.50
N LEU A 110 8.52 -5.78 12.65
CA LEU A 110 7.62 -6.52 11.77
C LEU A 110 6.16 -6.20 12.06
N TRP A 111 5.44 -5.92 10.97
CA TRP A 111 3.99 -5.93 10.94
C TRP A 111 3.53 -7.19 10.20
N ILE A 112 2.87 -8.09 10.92
CA ILE A 112 2.37 -9.35 10.37
C ILE A 112 0.84 -9.28 10.31
N SER A 113 0.29 -9.48 9.12
CA SER A 113 -1.14 -9.61 8.90
C SER A 113 -1.45 -11.05 8.53
N THR A 114 -2.47 -11.63 9.18
CA THR A 114 -2.99 -12.95 8.86
C THR A 114 -4.37 -12.83 8.22
N LYS A 115 -4.59 -13.67 7.23
CA LYS A 115 -5.86 -13.85 6.55
C LYS A 115 -6.04 -15.34 6.24
N CYS A 116 -7.24 -15.85 6.40
CA CYS A 116 -7.67 -17.12 5.87
C CYS A 116 -7.74 -17.07 4.34
N GLY A 117 -7.39 -18.18 3.70
CA GLY A 117 -7.54 -18.36 2.26
C GLY A 117 -8.91 -18.96 1.97
N GLU A 118 -8.92 -20.26 1.77
CA GLU A 118 -10.12 -21.08 1.66
C GLU A 118 -10.16 -22.00 2.89
N SER A 119 -11.07 -21.70 3.83
CA SER A 119 -11.20 -22.49 5.05
C SER A 119 -11.75 -23.88 4.73
N ASP A 120 -11.05 -24.91 5.19
CA ASP A 120 -11.51 -26.31 5.15
C ASP A 120 -11.65 -26.91 6.56
N THR A 121 -12.11 -28.16 6.64
CA THR A 121 -12.30 -28.86 7.92
C THR A 121 -11.01 -29.12 8.70
N THR A 122 -9.84 -28.94 8.07
CA THR A 122 -8.52 -29.14 8.69
C THR A 122 -7.85 -27.84 9.11
N THR A 123 -8.30 -26.70 8.58
CA THR A 123 -7.73 -25.37 8.79
C THR A 123 -7.70 -25.00 10.27
N GLY A 124 -8.82 -25.21 10.98
CA GLY A 124 -8.91 -25.00 12.43
C GLY A 124 -8.11 -25.99 13.28
N LEU A 125 -7.62 -27.08 12.70
CA LEU A 125 -6.85 -28.13 13.38
C LEU A 125 -5.34 -28.01 13.12
N GLY A 126 -4.94 -27.36 12.03
CA GLY A 126 -3.55 -27.29 11.57
C GLY A 126 -3.03 -25.86 11.41
N SER A 127 -3.39 -25.21 10.32
CA SER A 127 -2.82 -23.91 9.93
C SER A 127 -3.18 -22.80 10.93
N CYS A 128 -4.43 -22.71 11.38
CA CYS A 128 -4.83 -21.68 12.35
C CYS A 128 -4.10 -21.81 13.70
N PRO A 129 -4.06 -22.98 14.36
CA PRO A 129 -3.25 -23.16 15.57
C PRO A 129 -1.75 -22.88 15.36
N THR A 130 -1.21 -23.19 14.19
CA THR A 130 0.19 -22.92 13.85
C THR A 130 0.48 -21.43 13.80
N VAL A 131 -0.38 -20.65 13.13
CA VAL A 131 -0.27 -19.19 13.06
C VAL A 131 -0.56 -18.54 14.42
N GLY A 132 -1.51 -19.09 15.19
CA GLY A 132 -1.75 -18.68 16.58
C GLY A 132 -0.50 -18.81 17.45
N ASN A 133 0.14 -19.98 17.42
CA ASN A 133 1.39 -20.24 18.16
C ASN A 133 2.56 -19.35 17.69
N MET A 134 2.58 -18.92 16.43
CA MET A 134 3.53 -17.91 15.97
C MET A 134 3.25 -16.56 16.63
N TYR A 135 2.00 -16.09 16.66
CA TYR A 135 1.64 -14.84 17.35
C TYR A 135 1.92 -14.91 18.85
N ASP A 136 1.58 -16.00 19.53
CA ASP A 136 1.82 -16.18 20.96
C ASP A 136 3.30 -16.02 21.33
N LYS A 137 4.21 -16.43 20.43
CA LYS A 137 5.66 -16.32 20.62
C LYS A 137 6.22 -14.97 20.23
N LEU A 138 5.67 -14.33 19.20
CA LEU A 138 6.26 -13.12 18.62
C LEU A 138 5.64 -11.82 19.12
N LEU A 139 4.37 -11.82 19.53
CA LEU A 139 3.74 -10.64 20.15
C LEU A 139 4.49 -10.18 21.41
N PRO A 140 4.98 -11.07 22.32
CA PRO A 140 5.83 -10.65 23.44
C PRO A 140 7.17 -10.03 23.02
N GLU A 141 7.68 -10.39 21.83
CA GLU A 141 8.90 -9.82 21.23
C GLU A 141 8.64 -8.46 20.54
N GLY A 142 7.40 -7.95 20.60
CA GLY A 142 7.05 -6.59 20.18
C GLY A 142 6.62 -6.43 18.73
N ILE A 143 6.34 -7.53 17.99
CA ILE A 143 5.77 -7.40 16.64
C ILE A 143 4.37 -6.79 16.68
N TYR A 144 3.93 -6.22 15.56
CA TYR A 144 2.54 -5.82 15.39
C TYR A 144 1.74 -6.90 14.63
N GLY A 145 0.74 -7.49 15.28
CA GLY A 145 -0.17 -8.48 14.68
C GLY A 145 -1.47 -7.87 14.18
N CYS A 146 -1.98 -8.34 13.04
CA CYS A 146 -3.24 -7.91 12.47
C CYS A 146 -4.05 -9.10 11.93
N PHE A 147 -5.34 -9.13 12.23
CA PHE A 147 -6.31 -10.07 11.65
C PHE A 147 -7.53 -9.28 11.18
N GLY A 148 -7.92 -9.44 9.91
CA GLY A 148 -8.80 -8.49 9.22
C GLY A 148 -10.16 -9.04 8.76
N GLU A 149 -10.58 -10.22 9.22
CA GLU A 149 -11.74 -10.92 8.65
C GLU A 149 -12.93 -10.91 9.60
N THR A 150 -13.58 -9.75 9.73
CA THR A 150 -14.74 -9.58 10.63
C THR A 150 -15.84 -10.62 10.41
N SER A 151 -16.10 -11.02 9.15
CA SER A 151 -17.10 -12.04 8.84
C SER A 151 -16.70 -13.45 9.33
N GLU A 152 -15.42 -13.78 9.34
CA GLU A 152 -14.91 -15.11 9.76
C GLU A 152 -14.98 -15.30 11.29
N ILE A 153 -14.88 -14.21 12.07
CA ILE A 153 -15.00 -14.26 13.54
C ILE A 153 -16.45 -14.13 14.03
N THR A 154 -17.38 -13.81 13.14
CA THR A 154 -18.77 -13.64 13.54
C THR A 154 -19.40 -15.01 13.79
N GLY A 155 -19.65 -15.35 15.06
CA GLY A 155 -20.22 -16.63 15.48
C GLY A 155 -19.23 -17.61 16.11
N ALA A 156 -17.97 -17.20 16.29
CA ALA A 156 -16.98 -17.91 17.10
C ALA A 156 -17.26 -17.79 18.61
#